data_AF-A0A1I6JV13-F1
#
_entry.id   AF-A0A1I6JV13-F1
#
_cell.length_a   1.000
_cell.length_b   1.000
_cell.length_c   1.000
_cell.angle_alpha   90.00
_cell.angle_beta   90.00
_cell.angle_gamma   90.00
#
_symmetry.space_group_name_H-M   'P 1'
#
loop_
_entity.id
_entity.type
_entity.pdbx_description
1 polymer ?
#
loop_
_entity_poly.entity_id
_entity_poly.type
_entity_poly.pdbx_seq_one_letter_code
_entity_poly.pdbx_strand_id
1 'polypeptide(L)'
;MEKFLDPILLKEEFIFNGTIDELNEKIHLNNDKKFRTKWSEYNRFEFFAKWSLGTLIFRGFPTAVDGIKGFAELTRKGEYKTHVLLKTKVRIEFYFFLIILTTMCVAGLATQSDFPIYLLLLIPFGLLWFWFIYRVQEKMLFRKLRKYLNEEKTHYNKT
;
A
#
# COMPACT_ATOMS: atom_id res chain seq x y z
N MET A 1 0.22 5.14 -20.68
CA MET A 1 0.12 3.94 -19.81
C MET A 1 -0.33 4.28 -18.39
N GLU A 2 0.04 5.44 -17.82
CA GLU A 2 -0.31 5.83 -16.43
C GLU A 2 -1.83 5.95 -16.16
N LYS A 3 -2.63 6.45 -17.12
CA LYS A 3 -4.07 6.69 -16.92
C LYS A 3 -4.93 5.43 -16.70
N PHE A 4 -4.46 4.24 -17.11
CA PHE A 4 -5.22 2.99 -16.92
C PHE A 4 -5.08 2.43 -15.50
N LEU A 5 -4.01 2.80 -14.78
CA LEU A 5 -3.74 2.33 -13.43
C LEU A 5 -4.33 3.25 -12.35
N ASP A 6 -4.73 4.48 -12.70
CA ASP A 6 -5.33 5.44 -11.76
C ASP A 6 -6.50 4.87 -10.92
N PRO A 7 -7.48 4.12 -11.48
CA PRO A 7 -8.53 3.50 -10.65
C PRO A 7 -8.03 2.30 -9.81
N ILE A 8 -6.91 1.69 -10.21
CA ILE A 8 -6.31 0.50 -9.59
C ILE A 8 -5.32 0.90 -8.48
N LEU A 9 -4.88 2.15 -8.43
CA LEU A 9 -4.02 2.70 -7.38
C LEU A 9 -4.84 3.50 -6.37
N LEU A 10 -4.46 3.45 -5.09
CA LEU A 10 -5.16 4.22 -4.04
C LEU A 10 -4.40 5.53 -3.93
N LYS A 11 -5.07 6.63 -4.21
CA LYS A 11 -4.51 7.97 -4.08
C LYS A 11 -5.37 8.73 -3.08
N GLU A 12 -4.76 9.17 -1.98
CA GLU A 12 -5.39 10.07 -1.02
C GLU A 12 -4.46 11.25 -0.78
N GLU A 13 -5.03 12.43 -0.60
CA GLU A 13 -4.28 13.64 -0.27
C GLU A 13 -4.91 14.34 0.93
N PHE A 14 -4.06 14.94 1.76
CA PHE A 14 -4.50 15.77 2.86
C PHE A 14 -3.45 16.82 3.20
N ILE A 15 -3.87 17.85 3.91
CA ILE A 15 -2.99 18.93 4.38
C ILE A 15 -2.62 18.66 5.83
N PHE A 16 -1.32 18.59 6.09
CA PHE A 16 -0.76 18.60 7.42
C PHE A 16 -0.44 20.06 7.82
N ASN A 17 -0.88 20.46 9.01
CA ASN A 17 -0.59 21.78 9.57
C ASN A 17 0.72 21.70 10.35
N GLY A 18 1.83 21.84 9.62
CA GLY A 18 3.18 21.80 10.15
C GLY A 18 4.21 21.73 9.03
N THR A 19 5.49 21.86 9.39
CA THR A 19 6.62 21.73 8.44
C THR A 19 6.91 20.27 8.13
N ILE A 20 7.74 20.03 7.10
CA ILE A 20 8.21 18.68 6.77
C ILE A 20 9.08 18.12 7.91
N ASP A 21 9.85 18.99 8.58
CA ASP A 21 10.70 18.61 9.70
C ASP A 21 9.87 18.14 10.91
N GLU A 22 8.82 18.89 11.28
CA GLU A 22 7.87 18.50 12.34
C GLU A 22 7.17 17.17 12.00
N LEU A 23 6.79 16.99 10.73
CA LEU A 23 6.20 15.74 10.26
C LEU A 23 7.17 14.57 10.39
N ASN A 24 8.44 14.78 10.00
CA ASN A 24 9.47 13.76 10.06
C ASN A 24 9.79 13.36 11.50
N GLU A 25 9.95 14.34 12.39
CA GLU A 25 10.16 14.11 13.82
C GLU A 25 9.00 13.31 14.41
N LYS A 26 7.75 13.70 14.13
CA LYS A 26 6.55 12.99 14.59
C LYS A 26 6.49 11.54 14.10
N ILE A 27 6.93 11.27 12.87
CA ILE A 27 7.00 9.91 12.33
C ILE A 27 8.12 9.12 13.01
N HIS A 28 9.30 9.72 13.22
CA HIS A 28 10.45 9.08 13.86
C HIS A 28 10.16 8.69 15.32
N LEU A 29 9.54 9.59 16.10
CA LEU A 29 9.25 9.38 17.52
C LEU A 29 8.30 8.20 17.79
N ASN A 30 7.53 7.75 16.78
CA ASN A 30 6.53 6.70 16.97
C ASN A 30 6.58 5.61 15.89
N ASN A 31 7.71 5.52 15.18
CA ASN A 31 7.96 4.64 14.03
C ASN A 31 7.76 3.14 14.34
N ASP A 32 7.60 2.77 15.61
CA ASP A 32 7.53 1.38 16.04
C ASP A 32 6.23 0.95 16.73
N LYS A 33 5.20 1.80 16.83
CA LYS A 33 3.95 1.38 17.51
C LYS A 33 2.86 0.86 16.57
N LYS A 34 2.70 1.42 15.36
CA LYS A 34 1.53 1.11 14.50
C LYS A 34 1.84 0.77 13.04
N PHE A 35 2.91 1.31 12.49
CA PHE A 35 3.36 1.12 11.10
C PHE A 35 4.87 1.39 11.06
N ARG A 36 5.60 0.77 10.14
CA ARG A 36 7.02 1.07 9.92
C ARG A 36 7.12 2.15 8.84
N THR A 37 8.11 3.01 8.92
CA THR A 37 8.40 4.01 7.88
C THR A 37 9.85 3.96 7.47
N LYS A 38 10.10 4.22 6.19
CA LYS A 38 11.42 4.32 5.59
C LYS A 38 11.46 5.55 4.71
N TRP A 39 12.33 6.49 5.03
CA TRP A 39 12.52 7.69 4.22
C TRP A 39 13.40 7.34 3.02
N SER A 40 12.94 7.71 1.82
CA SER A 40 13.72 7.57 0.58
C SER A 40 14.38 8.90 0.20
N GLU A 41 13.68 10.01 0.46
CA GLU A 41 14.14 11.38 0.20
C GLU A 41 13.58 12.30 1.28
N TYR A 42 14.09 13.53 1.41
CA TYR A 42 13.55 14.52 2.34
C TYR A 42 12.05 14.78 2.16
N ASN A 43 11.55 14.72 0.92
CA ASN A 43 10.15 14.93 0.58
C ASN A 43 9.38 13.63 0.34
N ARG A 44 9.99 12.44 0.54
CA ARG A 44 9.34 11.17 0.22
C ARG A 44 9.65 10.09 1.24
N PHE A 45 8.62 9.43 1.72
CA PHE A 45 8.77 8.27 2.59
C PHE A 45 7.82 7.15 2.20
N GLU A 46 8.26 5.94 2.50
CA GLU A 46 7.47 4.71 2.39
C GLU A 46 6.96 4.34 3.78
N PHE A 47 5.74 3.85 3.86
CA PHE A 47 5.14 3.37 5.10
C PHE A 47 4.54 1.98 4.90
N PHE A 48 4.78 1.11 5.87
CA PHE A 48 4.50 -0.31 5.81
C PHE A 48 3.58 -0.71 6.96
N ALA A 49 2.56 -1.51 6.66
CA ALA A 49 1.78 -2.17 7.68
C ALA A 49 2.66 -3.23 8.39
N LYS A 50 2.66 -3.24 9.73
CA LYS A 50 3.33 -4.30 10.52
C LYS A 50 2.72 -5.69 10.28
N TRP A 51 1.44 -5.72 9.93
CA TRP A 51 0.70 -6.94 9.69
C TRP A 51 -0.15 -6.78 8.44
N SER A 52 -0.10 -7.78 7.58
CA SER A 52 -0.86 -7.84 6.34
C SER A 52 -1.32 -9.27 6.09
N LEU A 53 -2.58 -9.39 5.71
CA LEU A 53 -3.24 -10.66 5.41
C LEU A 53 -3.07 -10.97 3.92
N GLY A 54 -2.64 -12.19 3.61
CA GLY A 54 -2.49 -12.66 2.22
C GLY A 54 -1.28 -12.07 1.49
N THR A 55 -0.30 -11.51 2.20
CA THR A 55 0.96 -11.04 1.61
C THR A 55 2.05 -12.08 1.83
N LEU A 56 2.91 -12.28 0.83
CA LEU A 56 4.13 -13.04 1.03
C LEU A 56 5.07 -12.19 1.89
N ILE A 57 5.53 -12.70 3.04
CA ILE A 57 6.57 -12.04 3.85
C ILE A 57 7.80 -12.93 3.77
N PHE A 58 8.75 -12.59 2.91
CA PHE A 58 10.02 -13.32 2.80
C PHE A 58 11.06 -12.70 3.73
N ARG A 59 11.37 -13.39 4.83
CA ARG A 59 12.32 -12.96 5.87
C ARG A 59 13.78 -12.78 5.40
N GLY A 60 14.11 -13.02 4.13
CA GLY A 60 15.46 -12.89 3.55
C GLY A 60 15.62 -11.82 2.47
N PHE A 61 14.54 -11.18 1.99
CA PHE A 61 14.58 -10.13 0.98
C PHE A 61 13.77 -8.90 1.44
N PRO A 62 14.35 -8.04 2.29
CA PRO A 62 13.63 -6.92 2.92
C PRO A 62 13.12 -5.89 1.91
N THR A 63 13.65 -5.84 0.69
CA THR A 63 13.24 -4.84 -0.31
C THR A 63 12.13 -5.33 -1.24
N ALA A 64 11.93 -6.66 -1.35
CA ALA A 64 11.06 -7.23 -2.39
C ALA A 64 9.66 -7.59 -1.86
N VAL A 65 9.53 -7.96 -0.58
CA VAL A 65 8.29 -8.57 -0.04
C VAL A 65 7.98 -8.09 1.38
N ASP A 66 7.94 -6.77 1.54
CA ASP A 66 7.49 -6.11 2.78
C ASP A 66 5.98 -5.82 2.69
N GLY A 67 5.17 -6.80 3.10
CA GLY A 67 3.74 -6.65 3.43
C GLY A 67 2.93 -5.64 2.60
N ILE A 68 2.11 -4.82 3.26
CA ILE A 68 1.42 -3.69 2.60
C ILE A 68 2.24 -2.43 2.72
N LYS A 69 2.66 -1.88 1.57
CA LYS A 69 3.39 -0.62 1.47
C LYS A 69 2.57 0.49 0.81
N GLY A 70 2.67 1.69 1.35
CA GLY A 70 2.22 2.94 0.75
C GLY A 70 3.40 3.90 0.60
N PHE A 71 3.29 4.79 -0.37
CA PHE A 71 4.24 5.85 -0.66
C PHE A 71 3.61 7.18 -0.27
N ALA A 72 4.35 8.03 0.40
CA ALA A 72 3.96 9.39 0.72
C ALA A 72 4.91 10.37 0.04
N GLU A 73 4.35 11.29 -0.73
CA GLU A 73 5.04 12.44 -1.31
C GLU A 73 4.61 13.70 -0.57
N LEU A 74 5.60 14.48 -0.12
CA LEU A 74 5.41 15.70 0.63
C LEU A 74 5.69 16.90 -0.28
N THR A 75 4.81 17.88 -0.24
CA THR A 75 5.00 19.13 -0.97
C THR A 75 4.72 20.29 -0.05
N ARG A 76 5.68 21.21 0.09
CA ARG A 76 5.51 22.39 0.93
C ARG A 76 4.45 23.32 0.29
N LYS A 77 3.43 23.70 1.05
CA LYS A 77 2.34 24.58 0.63
C LYS A 77 2.25 25.81 1.54
N GLY A 78 3.37 26.53 1.67
CA GLY A 78 3.55 27.69 2.56
C GLY A 78 4.53 27.44 3.71
N GLU A 79 4.67 28.40 4.62
CA GLU A 79 5.65 28.30 5.72
C GLU A 79 5.32 27.19 6.72
N TYR A 80 4.05 26.95 7.03
CA TYR A 80 3.57 26.02 8.07
C TYR A 80 2.52 24.99 7.58
N LYS A 81 2.51 24.70 6.28
CA LYS A 81 1.56 23.73 5.71
C LYS A 81 2.28 22.79 4.76
N THR A 82 2.09 21.50 4.99
CA THR A 82 2.65 20.44 4.16
C THR A 82 1.52 19.67 3.51
N HIS A 83 1.56 19.57 2.19
CA HIS A 83 0.67 18.72 1.42
C HIS A 83 1.22 17.29 1.46
N VAL A 84 0.41 16.34 1.90
CA VAL A 84 0.78 14.92 1.98
C VAL A 84 -0.03 14.16 0.95
N LEU A 85 0.66 13.59 -0.03
CA LEU A 85 0.08 12.79 -1.10
C LEU A 85 0.43 11.32 -0.90
N LEU A 86 -0.56 10.50 -0.56
CA LEU A 86 -0.42 9.07 -0.37
C LEU A 86 -0.76 8.32 -1.65
N LYS A 87 0.10 7.40 -2.08
CA LYS A 87 -0.05 6.56 -3.26
C LYS A 87 0.27 5.11 -2.94
N THR A 88 -0.45 4.16 -3.52
CA THR A 88 -0.04 2.75 -3.54
C THR A 88 0.52 2.36 -4.90
N LYS A 89 1.21 1.22 -4.98
CA LYS A 89 1.67 0.60 -6.24
C LYS A 89 1.07 -0.78 -6.36
N VAL A 90 0.90 -1.26 -7.60
CA VAL A 90 0.49 -2.64 -7.85
C VAL A 90 1.54 -3.59 -7.28
N ARG A 91 1.06 -4.63 -6.59
CA ARG A 91 1.86 -5.62 -5.89
C ARG A 91 2.42 -6.67 -6.83
N ILE A 92 3.61 -7.16 -6.52
CA ILE A 92 4.24 -8.22 -7.30
C ILE A 92 3.44 -9.54 -7.23
N GLU A 93 2.73 -9.77 -6.12
CA GLU A 93 1.86 -10.93 -5.90
C GLU A 93 0.79 -11.08 -6.99
N PHE A 94 0.23 -9.98 -7.52
CA PHE A 94 -0.70 -10.05 -8.65
C PHE A 94 -0.05 -10.58 -9.92
N TYR A 95 1.18 -10.16 -10.20
CA TYR A 95 1.92 -10.64 -11.36
C TYR A 95 2.30 -12.12 -11.20
N PHE A 96 2.73 -12.53 -10.01
CA PHE A 96 3.01 -13.95 -9.72
C PHE A 96 1.75 -14.83 -9.86
N PHE A 97 0.63 -14.40 -9.29
CA PHE A 97 -0.63 -15.14 -9.38
C PHE A 97 -1.11 -15.26 -10.83
N LEU A 98 -0.99 -14.18 -11.60
CA LEU A 98 -1.31 -14.17 -13.02
C LEU A 98 -0.41 -15.14 -13.81
N ILE A 99 0.91 -15.13 -13.57
CA ILE A 99 1.85 -16.03 -14.24
C ILE A 99 1.51 -17.50 -13.93
N ILE A 100 1.34 -17.85 -12.66
CA ILE A 100 1.05 -19.24 -12.24
C ILE A 100 -0.27 -19.75 -12.84
N LEU A 101 -1.32 -18.93 -12.82
CA LEU A 101 -2.60 -19.32 -13.41
C LEU A 101 -2.54 -19.40 -14.93
N THR A 102 -1.79 -18.51 -15.58
CA THR A 102 -1.60 -18.55 -17.03
C THR A 102 -0.84 -19.81 -17.43
N THR A 103 0.24 -20.17 -16.72
CA THR A 103 1.00 -21.40 -17.02
C THR A 103 0.18 -22.66 -16.77
N MET A 104 -0.64 -22.70 -15.72
CA MET A 104 -1.59 -23.79 -15.50
C MET A 104 -2.59 -23.93 -16.65
N CYS A 105 -3.15 -22.83 -17.16
CA CYS A 105 -4.07 -22.88 -18.29
C CYS A 105 -3.39 -23.36 -19.56
N VAL A 106 -2.18 -22.86 -19.86
CA VAL A 106 -1.41 -23.30 -21.04
C VAL A 106 -1.07 -24.78 -20.96
N ALA A 107 -0.64 -25.27 -19.78
CA ALA A 107 -0.34 -26.68 -19.57
C ALA A 107 -1.60 -27.57 -19.69
N GLY A 108 -2.73 -27.09 -19.17
CA GLY A 108 -4.02 -27.76 -19.27
C GLY A 108 -4.50 -27.91 -20.72
N LEU A 109 -4.41 -26.83 -21.50
CA LEU A 109 -4.74 -26.85 -22.93
C LEU A 109 -3.78 -27.73 -23.74
N ALA A 110 -2.48 -27.71 -23.42
CA ALA A 110 -1.47 -28.49 -24.13
C ALA A 110 -1.59 -30.00 -23.92
N THR A 111 -2.12 -30.44 -22.78
CA THR A 111 -2.23 -31.87 -22.44
C THR A 111 -3.48 -32.54 -23.02
N GLN A 112 -4.39 -31.81 -23.68
CA GLN A 112 -5.70 -32.30 -24.16
C GLN A 112 -6.49 -33.08 -23.10
N SER A 113 -6.15 -32.86 -21.83
CA SER A 113 -6.92 -33.36 -20.70
C SER A 113 -8.26 -32.62 -20.69
N ASP A 114 -9.30 -33.23 -20.11
CA ASP A 114 -10.60 -32.58 -19.86
C ASP A 114 -10.40 -31.42 -18.88
N PHE A 115 -9.77 -30.34 -19.37
CA PHE A 115 -9.35 -29.23 -18.55
C PHE A 115 -10.61 -28.51 -18.09
N PRO A 116 -10.88 -28.47 -16.79
CA PRO A 116 -12.15 -27.97 -16.34
C PRO A 116 -12.23 -26.47 -16.55
N ILE A 117 -13.10 -26.04 -17.47
CA ILE A 117 -13.33 -24.63 -17.82
C ILE A 117 -13.71 -23.78 -16.61
N TYR A 118 -14.31 -24.37 -15.56
CA TYR A 118 -14.58 -23.65 -14.32
C TYR A 118 -13.31 -23.14 -13.60
N LEU A 119 -12.14 -23.75 -13.84
CA LEU A 119 -10.87 -23.24 -13.32
C LEU A 119 -10.45 -21.92 -13.98
N LEU A 120 -10.83 -21.67 -15.24
CA LEU A 120 -10.60 -20.39 -15.91
C LEU A 120 -11.42 -19.27 -15.26
N LEU A 121 -12.61 -19.59 -14.75
CA LEU A 121 -13.43 -18.63 -14.00
C LEU A 121 -12.81 -18.27 -12.64
N LEU A 122 -12.04 -19.16 -12.01
CA LEU A 122 -11.34 -18.83 -10.76
C LEU A 122 -10.30 -17.72 -10.94
N ILE A 123 -9.81 -17.47 -12.16
CA ILE A 123 -8.81 -16.42 -12.43
C ILE A 123 -9.37 -15.02 -12.16
N PRO A 124 -10.41 -14.54 -12.86
CA PRO A 124 -10.97 -13.21 -12.60
C PRO A 124 -11.53 -13.09 -11.19
N PHE A 125 -12.16 -14.15 -10.65
CA PHE A 125 -12.70 -14.14 -9.29
C PHE A 125 -11.60 -14.03 -8.23
N GLY A 126 -10.53 -14.81 -8.35
CA GLY A 126 -9.38 -14.77 -7.45
C GLY A 126 -8.67 -13.41 -7.50
N LEU A 127 -8.42 -12.88 -8.70
CA LEU A 127 -7.82 -11.55 -8.88
C LEU A 127 -8.69 -10.44 -8.26
N LEU A 128 -10.01 -10.47 -8.47
CA LEU A 128 -10.94 -9.51 -7.88
C LEU A 128 -10.96 -9.63 -6.35
N TRP A 129 -10.95 -10.84 -5.81
CA TRP A 129 -10.92 -11.08 -4.37
C TRP A 129 -9.65 -10.55 -3.71
N PHE A 130 -8.48 -10.90 -4.26
CA PHE A 130 -7.20 -10.37 -3.78
C PHE A 130 -7.14 -8.85 -3.91
N TRP A 131 -7.62 -8.29 -5.03
CA TRP A 131 -7.73 -6.85 -5.21
C TRP A 131 -8.57 -6.21 -4.11
N PHE A 132 -9.76 -6.73 -3.85
CA PHE A 132 -10.63 -6.21 -2.80
C PHE A 132 -9.98 -6.27 -1.42
N ILE A 133 -9.42 -7.41 -1.02
CA ILE A 133 -8.76 -7.57 0.27
C ILE A 133 -7.61 -6.57 0.44
N TYR A 134 -6.73 -6.46 -0.55
CA TYR A 134 -5.61 -5.52 -0.45
C TYR A 134 -6.08 -4.07 -0.44
N ARG A 135 -7.12 -3.72 -1.22
CA ARG A 135 -7.70 -2.37 -1.18
C ARG A 135 -8.22 -1.99 0.20
N VAL A 136 -8.90 -2.91 0.88
CA VAL A 136 -9.40 -2.67 2.24
C VAL A 136 -8.24 -2.43 3.21
N GLN A 137 -7.19 -3.25 3.13
CA GLN A 137 -6.05 -3.11 4.03
C GLN A 137 -5.21 -1.85 3.72
N GLU A 138 -5.07 -1.46 2.45
CA GLU A 138 -4.43 -0.19 2.03
C GLU A 138 -5.19 1.03 2.56
N LYS A 139 -6.52 1.05 2.40
CA LYS A 139 -7.37 2.12 2.97
C LYS A 139 -7.26 2.18 4.49
N MET A 140 -7.19 1.02 5.16
CA MET A 140 -7.01 0.99 6.60
C MET A 140 -5.65 1.57 7.02
N LEU A 141 -4.58 1.27 6.27
CA LEU A 141 -3.26 1.84 6.52
C LEU A 141 -3.24 3.37 6.33
N PHE A 142 -3.86 3.87 5.26
CA PHE A 142 -3.97 5.31 4.98
C PHE A 142 -4.74 6.02 6.08
N ARG A 143 -5.87 5.46 6.52
CA ARG A 143 -6.65 5.99 7.65
C ARG A 143 -5.85 6.02 8.95
N LYS A 144 -5.06 4.98 9.24
CA LYS A 144 -4.20 4.94 10.43
C LYS A 144 -3.14 6.05 10.39
N LEU A 145 -2.49 6.25 9.24
CA LEU A 145 -1.51 7.32 9.04
C LEU A 145 -2.15 8.71 9.17
N ARG A 146 -3.28 8.93 8.49
CA ARG A 146 -4.01 10.21 8.54
C ARG A 146 -4.49 10.54 9.95
N LYS A 147 -5.07 9.57 10.66
CA LYS A 147 -5.53 9.74 12.04
C LYS A 147 -4.37 10.10 12.96
N TYR A 148 -3.24 9.39 12.83
CA TYR A 148 -2.03 9.66 13.60
C TYR A 148 -1.51 11.09 13.39
N LEU A 149 -1.48 11.56 12.14
CA LEU A 149 -0.99 12.88 11.81
C LEU A 149 -1.95 14.00 12.27
N ASN A 150 -3.26 13.73 12.34
CA ASN A 150 -4.28 14.69 12.75
C ASN A 150 -4.62 14.70 14.26
N GLU A 151 -4.30 13.66 15.04
CA GLU A 151 -4.76 13.47 16.44
C GLU A 151 -4.21 14.48 17.47
N GLU A 152 -3.29 15.36 17.10
CA GLU A 152 -2.63 16.25 18.07
C GLU A 152 -3.44 17.49 18.46
N LYS A 153 -4.53 17.83 17.76
CA LYS A 153 -5.41 18.91 18.23
C LYS A 153 -6.24 18.54 19.46
N THR A 154 -6.35 17.26 19.82
CA THR A 154 -7.23 16.83 20.94
C THR A 154 -6.53 16.69 22.29
N HIS A 155 -5.20 16.65 22.34
CA HIS A 155 -4.47 16.47 23.60
C HIS A 155 -3.95 17.76 24.24
N TYR A 156 -3.89 18.87 23.50
CA TYR A 156 -3.53 20.19 24.04
C TYR A 156 -4.71 21.01 24.60
N ASN A 157 -5.93 20.46 24.56
CA ASN A 157 -7.14 21.13 25.04
C ASN A 157 -7.69 20.54 26.35
N LYS A 158 -6.85 19.79 27.09
CA LYS A 158 -7.12 19.37 28.46
C LYS A 158 -6.06 19.97 29.37
N THR A 159 -6.17 21.27 29.58
CA THR A 159 -5.57 21.97 30.72
C THR A 159 -6.67 22.19 31.74
#